data_AF-I9R5G0-F1
#
_entry.id   AF-I9R5G0-F1
#
_cell.length_a   1.000
_cell.length_b   1.000
_cell.length_c   1.000
_cell.angle_alpha   90.00
_cell.angle_beta   90.00
_cell.angle_gamma   90.00
#
_symmetry.space_group_name_H-M   'P 1'
#
loop_
_entity.id
_entity.type
_entity.pdbx_description
1 polymer ?
#
loop_
_entity_poly.entity_id
_entity_poly.type
_entity_poly.pdbx_seq_one_letter_code
_entity_poly.pdbx_strand_id
1 'polypeptide(L)'
;MLTRLTQNVFSFSAAKNYQELRTITSALRDEEGHLRSFPDFRDQVSAINTKFNRTWLQTEYDTCIATATQSARWQQFQDQKNLFPCLRYQTAGDENVRDEHRALDGVTKRIDDPFWRTYYPPNGWNCRCEAIQVPEDEVQETPDGTYHTPFVPELFRTNSGQTGLIFPKGHPYYTDVPGSEIRRAIAYLPPENAYLDRHLDISGRQVPVHQHVMHGSDELPGNLEVLSDLLRLKSEITEASLLPDIHYKDADLKPKFYPENWKFHNKDKNADAVLKVGKKEHWVADFKRLQGSGKHLAPHLEKAAQQADYAVIKLSETHNEGLFSMQATIQRKLETTELKGVIIIGHDGST
;
A
#
# COMPACT_ATOMS: atom_id res chain seq x y z
N MET A 1 -0.45 1.66 6.79
CA MET A 1 0.98 1.98 6.63
C MET A 1 1.79 0.80 6.10
N LEU A 2 1.86 -0.32 6.83
CA LEU A 2 2.67 -1.49 6.47
C LEU A 2 2.53 -1.92 5.01
N THR A 3 1.29 -2.04 4.51
CA THR A 3 0.99 -2.33 3.09
C THR A 3 1.78 -1.46 2.11
N ARG A 4 1.79 -0.14 2.34
CA ARG A 4 2.43 0.84 1.45
C ARG A 4 3.96 0.71 1.49
N LEU A 5 4.51 0.52 2.70
CA LEU A 5 5.96 0.31 2.88
C LEU A 5 6.41 -0.97 2.18
N THR A 6 5.67 -2.08 2.35
CA THR A 6 5.94 -3.36 1.69
C THR A 6 5.90 -3.22 0.17
N GLN A 7 4.84 -2.64 -0.39
CA GLN A 7 4.75 -2.36 -1.84
C GLN A 7 5.94 -1.53 -2.34
N ASN A 8 6.36 -0.52 -1.58
CA ASN A 8 7.44 0.36 -1.98
C ASN A 8 8.80 -0.35 -1.99
N VAL A 9 9.10 -1.19 -0.99
CA VAL A 9 10.35 -1.99 -0.96
C VAL A 9 10.41 -2.97 -2.13
N PHE A 10 9.29 -3.58 -2.49
CA PHE A 10 9.24 -4.46 -3.65
C PHE A 10 9.38 -3.72 -4.97
N SER A 11 8.73 -2.57 -5.10
CA SER A 11 8.92 -1.69 -6.25
C SER A 11 10.38 -1.27 -6.40
N PHE A 12 11.04 -0.94 -5.28
CA PHE A 12 12.46 -0.59 -5.26
C PHE A 12 13.34 -1.75 -5.72
N SER A 13 13.08 -2.96 -5.21
CA SER A 13 13.83 -4.16 -5.59
C SER A 13 13.69 -4.48 -7.08
N ALA A 14 12.49 -4.34 -7.64
CA ALA A 14 12.24 -4.48 -9.07
C ALA A 14 13.03 -3.45 -9.90
N ALA A 15 13.00 -2.19 -9.46
CA ALA A 15 13.72 -1.09 -10.10
C ALA A 15 15.24 -1.31 -10.06
N LYS A 16 15.78 -1.74 -8.91
CA LYS A 16 17.20 -2.11 -8.74
C LYS A 16 17.62 -3.18 -9.75
N ASN A 17 16.88 -4.29 -9.80
CA ASN A 17 17.17 -5.40 -10.71
C ASN A 17 17.12 -4.96 -12.18
N TYR A 18 16.16 -4.10 -12.54
CA TYR A 18 16.08 -3.54 -13.89
C TYR A 18 17.32 -2.70 -14.24
N GLN A 19 17.79 -1.85 -13.33
CA GLN A 19 18.99 -1.05 -13.56
C GLN A 19 20.24 -1.90 -13.65
N GLU A 20 20.38 -2.91 -12.79
CA GLU A 20 21.51 -3.84 -12.83
C GLU A 20 21.55 -4.58 -14.17
N LEU A 21 20.41 -5.14 -14.61
CA LEU A 21 20.29 -5.81 -15.91
C LEU A 21 20.66 -4.88 -17.08
N ARG A 22 20.15 -3.65 -17.07
CA ARG A 22 20.46 -2.65 -18.10
C ARG A 22 21.95 -2.31 -18.11
N THR A 23 22.54 -2.09 -16.93
CA THR A 23 23.95 -1.75 -16.78
C THR A 23 24.87 -2.88 -17.26
N ILE A 24 24.55 -4.13 -16.92
CA ILE A 24 25.26 -5.33 -17.41
C ILE A 24 25.14 -5.43 -18.93
N THR A 25 23.94 -5.23 -19.48
CA THR A 25 23.72 -5.30 -20.94
C THR A 25 24.54 -4.24 -21.67
N SER A 26 24.57 -3.01 -21.15
CA SER A 26 25.39 -1.93 -21.72
C SER A 26 26.88 -2.22 -21.64
N ALA A 27 27.34 -2.98 -20.63
CA ALA A 27 28.74 -3.34 -20.47
C ALA A 27 29.28 -4.31 -21.55
N LEU A 28 28.44 -4.88 -22.41
CA LEU A 28 28.91 -5.70 -23.55
C LEU A 28 29.79 -4.93 -24.54
N ARG A 29 29.66 -3.60 -24.56
CA ARG A 29 30.45 -2.72 -25.41
C ARG A 29 31.36 -1.82 -24.57
N ASP A 30 32.50 -1.45 -25.15
CA ASP A 30 33.38 -0.42 -24.58
C ASP A 30 32.87 0.99 -24.86
N GLU A 31 33.62 2.00 -24.43
CA GLU A 31 33.26 3.41 -24.55
C GLU A 31 33.23 3.87 -26.02
N GLU A 32 34.00 3.21 -26.87
CA GLU A 32 34.07 3.40 -28.31
C GLU A 32 32.97 2.62 -29.07
N GLY A 33 32.22 1.76 -28.38
CA GLY A 33 31.12 0.96 -28.93
C GLY A 33 31.53 -0.39 -29.53
N HIS A 34 32.79 -0.80 -29.41
CA HIS A 34 33.25 -2.11 -29.84
C HIS A 34 32.81 -3.20 -28.85
N LEU A 35 32.68 -4.42 -29.33
CA LEU A 35 32.37 -5.55 -28.46
C LEU A 35 33.57 -5.87 -27.57
N ARG A 36 33.33 -5.96 -26.25
CA ARG A 36 34.36 -6.37 -25.30
C ARG A 36 34.72 -7.83 -25.49
N SER A 37 35.97 -8.18 -25.15
CA SER A 37 36.36 -9.57 -24.96
C SER A 37 35.65 -10.15 -23.73
N PHE A 38 35.47 -11.47 -23.68
CA PHE A 38 34.86 -12.12 -22.52
C PHE A 38 35.59 -11.82 -21.18
N PRO A 39 36.93 -11.87 -21.09
CA PRO A 39 37.63 -11.52 -19.86
C PRO A 39 37.32 -10.11 -19.35
N ASP A 40 37.35 -9.11 -20.24
CA ASP A 40 37.03 -7.72 -19.88
C ASP A 40 35.55 -7.59 -19.48
N PHE A 41 34.63 -8.15 -20.25
CA PHE A 41 33.21 -8.15 -19.90
C PHE A 41 32.94 -8.76 -18.52
N ARG A 42 33.57 -9.91 -18.22
CA ARG A 42 33.47 -10.56 -16.90
C ARG A 42 33.96 -9.63 -15.79
N ASP A 43 35.08 -8.94 -16.00
CA ASP A 43 35.65 -8.04 -15.01
C ASP A 43 34.75 -6.80 -14.79
N GLN A 44 34.16 -6.25 -15.86
CA GLN A 44 33.14 -5.19 -15.77
C GLN A 44 31.90 -5.64 -14.99
N VAL A 45 31.34 -6.81 -15.31
CA VAL A 45 30.17 -7.35 -14.61
C VAL A 45 30.49 -7.60 -13.13
N SER A 46 31.69 -8.08 -12.81
CA SER A 46 32.13 -8.25 -11.43
C SER A 46 32.16 -6.92 -10.66
N ALA A 47 32.64 -5.84 -11.29
CA ALA A 47 32.64 -4.51 -10.70
C ALA A 47 31.20 -3.97 -10.51
N ILE A 48 30.32 -4.16 -11.49
CA ILE A 48 28.90 -3.79 -11.41
C ILE A 48 28.22 -4.52 -10.24
N ASN A 49 28.36 -5.84 -10.17
CA ASN A 49 27.79 -6.65 -9.10
C ASN A 49 28.32 -6.23 -7.72
N THR A 50 29.61 -5.87 -7.63
CA THR A 50 30.19 -5.34 -6.38
C THR A 50 29.53 -4.03 -5.99
N LYS A 51 29.31 -3.12 -6.93
CA LYS A 51 28.67 -1.83 -6.67
C LYS A 51 27.23 -1.99 -6.19
N PHE A 52 26.40 -2.76 -6.91
CA PHE A 52 24.99 -2.96 -6.58
C PHE A 52 24.76 -3.83 -5.35
N ASN A 53 25.52 -4.92 -5.22
CA ASN A 53 25.22 -5.98 -4.24
C ASN A 53 26.22 -6.04 -3.09
N ARG A 54 27.17 -5.10 -3.00
CA ARG A 54 28.03 -4.93 -1.82
C ARG A 54 28.13 -3.48 -1.38
N THR A 55 28.60 -2.58 -2.27
CA THR A 55 28.87 -1.18 -1.89
C THR A 55 27.61 -0.44 -1.47
N TRP A 56 26.54 -0.53 -2.26
CA TRP A 56 25.28 0.15 -1.95
C TRP A 56 24.36 -0.62 -1.02
N LEU A 57 24.49 -1.96 -1.00
CA LEU A 57 23.58 -2.86 -0.29
C LEU A 57 23.41 -2.50 1.20
N GLN A 58 24.51 -2.20 1.90
CA GLN A 58 24.44 -1.84 3.32
C GLN A 58 23.65 -0.55 3.53
N THR A 59 23.91 0.47 2.72
CA THR A 59 23.21 1.77 2.81
C THR A 59 21.73 1.62 2.48
N GLU A 60 21.38 0.79 1.50
CA GLU A 60 19.99 0.48 1.16
C GLU A 60 19.28 -0.21 2.33
N TYR A 61 19.93 -1.21 2.95
CA TYR A 61 19.40 -1.91 4.12
C TYR A 61 19.16 -0.96 5.28
N ASP A 62 20.17 -0.18 5.66
CA ASP A 62 20.09 0.76 6.78
C ASP A 62 19.02 1.82 6.55
N THR A 63 18.90 2.32 5.32
CA THR A 63 17.85 3.27 4.93
C THR A 63 16.47 2.66 5.05
N CYS A 64 16.30 1.40 4.63
CA CYS A 64 15.04 0.69 4.74
C CYS A 64 14.60 0.55 6.20
N ILE A 65 15.50 0.10 7.08
CA ILE A 65 15.22 -0.06 8.51
C ILE A 65 14.91 1.28 9.17
N ALA A 66 15.77 2.29 8.98
CA ALA A 66 15.57 3.61 9.57
C ALA A 66 14.22 4.23 9.14
N THR A 67 13.92 4.18 7.84
CA THR A 67 12.67 4.75 7.31
C THR A 67 11.44 3.96 7.77
N ALA A 68 11.51 2.64 7.87
CA ALA A 68 10.42 1.82 8.41
C ALA A 68 10.16 2.14 9.90
N THR A 69 11.22 2.23 10.72
CA THR A 69 11.12 2.60 12.14
C THR A 69 10.51 3.98 12.32
N GLN A 70 10.98 4.97 11.55
CA GLN A 70 10.42 6.33 11.60
C GLN A 70 8.96 6.37 11.10
N SER A 71 8.59 5.54 10.12
CA SER A 71 7.21 5.45 9.66
C SER A 71 6.28 4.85 10.72
N ALA A 72 6.75 3.84 11.46
CA ALA A 72 6.01 3.24 12.57
C ALA A 72 5.80 4.24 13.71
N ARG A 73 6.87 4.95 14.12
CA ARG A 73 6.81 6.02 15.11
C ARG A 73 5.84 7.13 14.72
N TRP A 74 5.81 7.51 13.45
CA TRP A 74 4.84 8.50 12.97
C TRP A 74 3.38 8.07 13.19
N GLN A 75 3.04 6.79 12.99
CA GLN A 75 1.69 6.30 13.29
C GLN A 75 1.39 6.43 14.78
N GLN A 76 2.34 6.04 15.65
CA GLN A 76 2.20 6.20 17.10
C GLN A 76 2.01 7.67 17.50
N PHE A 77 2.76 8.58 16.88
CA PHE A 77 2.61 10.02 17.12
C PHE A 77 1.23 10.53 16.75
N GLN A 78 0.68 10.06 15.62
CA GLN A 78 -0.66 10.43 15.20
C GLN A 78 -1.73 9.89 16.14
N ASP A 79 -1.60 8.63 16.60
CA ASP A 79 -2.54 8.02 17.56
C ASP A 79 -2.55 8.75 18.91
N GLN A 80 -1.41 9.30 19.31
CA GLN A 80 -1.21 9.97 20.58
C GLN A 80 -1.19 11.51 20.49
N LYS A 81 -1.51 12.08 19.32
CA LYS A 81 -1.41 13.53 19.05
C LYS A 81 -2.21 14.39 20.04
N ASN A 82 -3.29 13.84 20.61
CA ASN A 82 -4.11 14.54 21.60
C ASN A 82 -3.40 14.73 22.95
N LEU A 83 -2.46 13.84 23.28
CA LEU A 83 -1.67 13.87 24.53
C LEU A 83 -0.32 14.56 24.32
N PHE A 84 0.28 14.36 23.14
CA PHE A 84 1.58 14.90 22.77
C PHE A 84 1.47 15.60 21.41
N PRO A 85 1.02 16.87 21.38
CA PRO A 85 0.72 17.56 20.13
C PRO A 85 1.98 17.98 19.34
N CYS A 86 3.14 17.99 19.98
CA CYS A 86 4.40 18.47 19.43
C CYS A 86 5.46 17.36 19.38
N LEU A 87 6.31 17.44 18.35
CA LEU A 87 7.52 16.64 18.22
C LEU A 87 8.75 17.54 18.29
N ARG A 88 9.86 16.99 18.75
CA ARG A 88 11.18 17.62 18.72
C ARG A 88 12.11 16.81 17.82
N TYR A 89 12.83 17.49 16.95
CA TYR A 89 13.88 16.89 16.14
C TYR A 89 15.10 16.63 17.03
N GLN A 90 15.63 15.42 16.98
CA GLN A 90 16.76 15.00 17.80
C GLN A 90 17.79 14.28 16.94
N THR A 91 19.03 14.71 17.02
CA THR A 91 20.19 14.04 16.42
C THR A 91 20.81 13.07 17.43
N ALA A 92 21.63 12.13 16.94
CA ALA A 92 22.44 11.29 17.83
C ALA A 92 23.52 12.06 18.63
N GLY A 93 23.74 13.34 18.35
CA GLY A 93 24.65 14.21 19.10
C GLY A 93 26.15 13.98 18.89
N ASP A 94 26.56 13.03 18.04
CA ASP A 94 27.98 12.71 17.83
C ASP A 94 28.61 13.41 16.63
N GLU A 95 29.90 13.15 16.39
CA GLU A 95 30.68 13.75 15.31
C GLU A 95 30.27 13.28 13.91
N ASN A 96 29.53 12.16 13.81
CA ASN A 96 29.07 11.61 12.53
C ASN A 96 27.77 12.28 12.05
N VAL A 97 27.13 13.08 12.91
CA VAL A 97 25.98 13.91 12.53
C VAL A 97 26.46 15.07 11.66
N ARG A 98 25.92 15.13 10.43
CA ARG A 98 26.17 16.22 9.48
C ARG A 98 25.70 17.56 10.05
N ASP A 99 26.41 18.63 9.74
CA ASP A 99 26.10 19.98 10.24
C ASP A 99 24.71 20.45 9.81
N GLU A 100 24.27 20.06 8.61
CA GLU A 100 22.91 20.31 8.13
C GLU A 100 21.86 19.72 9.08
N HIS A 101 22.10 18.52 9.63
CA HIS A 101 21.15 17.87 10.53
C HIS A 101 21.27 18.44 11.94
N ARG A 102 22.48 18.79 12.38
CA ARG A 102 22.76 19.45 13.66
C ARG A 102 22.02 20.79 13.79
N ALA A 103 21.86 21.52 12.69
CA ALA A 103 21.11 22.77 12.65
C ALA A 103 19.61 22.62 12.99
N LEU A 104 19.06 21.40 12.89
CA LEU A 104 17.67 21.08 13.24
C LEU A 104 17.53 20.54 14.67
N ASP A 105 18.62 20.24 15.36
CA ASP A 105 18.58 19.65 16.70
C ASP A 105 17.84 20.57 17.68
N GLY A 106 16.85 20.02 18.38
CA GLY A 106 16.00 20.76 19.31
C GLY A 106 14.81 21.50 18.67
N VAL A 107 14.72 21.59 17.34
CA VAL A 107 13.57 22.21 16.67
C VAL A 107 12.31 21.45 17.05
N THR A 108 11.39 22.15 17.71
CA THR A 108 10.14 21.61 18.25
C THR A 108 8.96 22.20 17.50
N LYS A 109 8.14 21.36 16.87
CA LYS A 109 7.01 21.75 16.02
C LYS A 109 5.81 20.86 16.28
N ARG A 110 4.60 21.39 16.10
CA ARG A 110 3.37 20.60 16.13
C ARG A 110 3.41 19.46 15.12
N ILE A 111 2.77 18.34 15.40
CA ILE A 111 2.76 17.15 14.51
C ILE A 111 2.20 17.47 13.11
N ASP A 112 1.24 18.40 13.01
CA ASP A 112 0.62 18.83 11.74
C ASP A 112 1.39 19.93 11.01
N ASP A 113 2.50 20.41 11.57
CA ASP A 113 3.32 21.46 10.96
C ASP A 113 3.93 20.97 9.62
N PRO A 114 3.88 21.79 8.55
CA PRO A 114 4.51 21.46 7.26
C PRO A 114 6.01 21.14 7.35
N PHE A 115 6.73 21.60 8.39
CA PHE A 115 8.11 21.25 8.70
C PHE A 115 8.34 19.73 8.59
N TRP A 116 7.44 18.93 9.16
CA TRP A 116 7.55 17.47 9.16
C TRP A 116 7.33 16.84 7.79
N ARG A 117 6.84 17.55 6.77
CA ARG A 117 6.77 17.03 5.41
C ARG A 117 8.16 16.96 4.77
N THR A 118 9.04 17.88 5.13
CA THR A 118 10.36 18.06 4.52
C THR A 118 11.49 17.54 5.39
N TYR A 119 11.40 17.72 6.72
CA TYR A 119 12.51 17.47 7.64
C TYR A 119 12.30 16.27 8.56
N TYR A 120 11.22 15.49 8.39
CA TYR A 120 11.03 14.28 9.18
C TYR A 120 12.08 13.21 8.78
N PRO A 121 12.88 12.70 9.74
CA PRO A 121 13.96 11.76 9.42
C PRO A 121 13.50 10.47 8.72
N PRO A 122 14.35 9.86 7.88
CA PRO A 122 15.76 10.22 7.63
C PRO A 122 15.96 11.37 6.62
N ASN A 123 16.91 12.26 6.91
CA ASN A 123 17.23 13.45 6.08
C ASN A 123 18.48 13.26 5.18
N GLY A 124 18.88 12.01 4.95
CA GLY A 124 20.08 11.65 4.18
C GLY A 124 20.44 10.18 4.34
N TRP A 125 21.35 9.68 3.49
CA TRP A 125 21.91 8.33 3.63
C TRP A 125 22.59 8.19 5.00
N ASN A 126 22.36 7.07 5.70
CA ASN A 126 22.90 6.81 7.03
C ASN A 126 22.56 7.95 8.04
N CYS A 127 21.41 8.59 7.90
CA CYS A 127 20.93 9.58 8.87
C CYS A 127 20.69 8.90 10.22
N ARG A 128 21.13 9.57 11.29
CA ARG A 128 21.02 9.10 12.69
C ARG A 128 20.18 10.06 13.53
N CYS A 129 19.18 10.66 12.90
CA CYS A 129 18.27 11.60 13.55
C CYS A 129 16.91 10.94 13.70
N GLU A 130 16.17 11.39 14.70
CA GLU A 130 14.82 10.96 15.00
C GLU A 130 13.94 12.16 15.35
N ALA A 131 12.65 11.89 15.51
CA ALA A 131 11.71 12.81 16.10
C ALA A 131 11.18 12.15 17.37
N ILE A 132 11.05 12.92 18.43
CA ILE A 132 10.54 12.45 19.72
C ILE A 132 9.32 13.28 20.11
N GLN A 133 8.36 12.67 20.81
CA GLN A 133 7.25 13.41 21.40
C GLN A 133 7.72 14.27 22.56
N VAL A 134 7.11 15.44 22.70
CA VAL A 134 7.35 16.35 23.82
C VAL A 134 6.11 16.38 24.71
N PRO A 135 6.24 16.13 26.03
CA PRO A 135 5.16 16.33 27.00
C PRO A 135 4.58 17.73 26.94
N GLU A 136 3.27 17.88 27.14
CA GLU A 136 2.56 19.17 27.00
C GLU A 136 3.15 20.28 27.87
N ASP A 137 3.59 19.95 29.08
CA ASP A 137 4.23 20.85 30.05
C ASP A 137 5.66 21.25 29.68
N GLU A 138 6.31 20.55 28.75
CA GLU A 138 7.64 20.85 28.22
C GLU A 138 7.62 21.44 26.80
N VAL A 139 6.43 21.71 26.25
CA VAL A 139 6.30 22.26 24.89
C VAL A 139 6.80 23.70 24.87
N GLN A 140 7.96 23.87 24.22
CA GLN A 140 8.43 25.16 23.73
C GLN A 140 8.57 25.07 22.22
N GLU A 141 7.52 25.47 21.49
CA GLU A 141 7.55 25.50 20.03
C GLU A 141 8.64 26.44 19.53
N THR A 142 9.40 25.99 18.54
CA THR A 142 10.43 26.79 17.88
C THR A 142 9.75 27.68 16.83
N PRO A 143 9.80 29.02 16.96
CA PRO A 143 9.19 29.91 15.98
C PRO A 143 9.83 29.78 14.59
N ASP A 144 9.09 30.15 13.55
CA ASP A 144 9.65 30.20 12.21
C ASP A 144 10.74 31.27 12.09
N GLY A 145 11.79 30.97 11.32
CA GLY A 145 12.93 31.87 11.12
C GLY A 145 13.94 31.93 12.27
N THR A 146 13.72 31.22 13.39
CA THR A 146 14.68 31.17 14.50
C THR A 146 15.66 30.01 14.42
N TYR A 147 15.49 29.12 13.44
CA TYR A 147 16.39 28.00 13.17
C TYR A 147 16.90 28.09 11.72
N HIS A 148 18.11 27.59 11.49
CA HIS A 148 18.65 27.52 10.15
C HIS A 148 17.97 26.37 9.39
N THR A 149 17.38 26.66 8.24
CA THR A 149 16.77 25.66 7.36
C THR A 149 17.84 25.04 6.47
N PRO A 150 18.35 23.84 6.78
CA PRO A 150 19.42 23.25 5.99
C PRO A 150 18.90 22.77 4.64
N PHE A 151 19.84 22.59 3.70
CA PHE A 151 19.58 21.83 2.50
C PHE A 151 19.43 20.34 2.85
N VAL A 152 18.28 19.77 2.50
CA VAL A 152 18.05 18.32 2.49
C VAL A 152 17.93 17.89 1.03
N PRO A 153 18.60 16.81 0.56
CA PRO A 153 18.44 16.36 -0.82
C PRO A 153 16.98 15.99 -1.10
N GLU A 154 16.50 16.24 -2.32
CA GLU A 154 15.08 16.05 -2.69
C GLU A 154 14.55 14.64 -2.36
N LEU A 155 15.41 13.63 -2.55
CA LEU A 155 15.11 12.24 -2.19
C LEU A 155 14.68 12.05 -0.73
N PHE A 156 15.13 12.90 0.18
CA PHE A 156 14.83 12.80 1.62
C PHE A 156 13.79 13.82 2.10
N ARG A 157 13.23 14.63 1.21
CA ARG A 157 12.15 15.59 1.55
C ARG A 157 10.77 14.91 1.56
N THR A 158 10.70 13.71 2.11
CA THR A 158 9.51 12.87 2.12
C THR A 158 9.27 12.32 3.51
N ASN A 159 8.17 12.71 4.14
CA ASN A 159 7.71 12.04 5.35
C ASN A 159 7.17 10.64 5.01
N SER A 160 7.98 9.63 5.26
CA SER A 160 7.62 8.22 5.02
C SER A 160 6.44 7.76 5.88
N GLY A 161 6.28 8.31 7.09
CA GLY A 161 5.14 8.09 7.97
C GLY A 161 3.80 8.63 7.46
N GLN A 162 3.83 9.59 6.53
CA GLN A 162 2.64 10.08 5.83
C GLN A 162 2.44 9.38 4.47
N THR A 163 3.54 9.19 3.75
CA THR A 163 3.52 8.76 2.34
C THR A 163 3.65 7.25 2.15
N GLY A 164 4.09 6.51 3.16
CA GLY A 164 4.38 5.09 3.05
C GLY A 164 5.47 4.76 2.01
N LEU A 165 6.35 5.71 1.72
CA LEU A 165 7.47 5.54 0.79
C LEU A 165 8.77 5.44 1.59
N ILE A 166 9.42 4.28 1.53
CA ILE A 166 10.79 4.09 2.02
C ILE A 166 11.80 4.67 1.03
N PHE A 167 11.62 4.34 -0.25
CA PHE A 167 12.37 4.87 -1.37
C PHE A 167 11.42 5.71 -2.25
N PRO A 168 11.53 7.05 -2.24
CA PRO A 168 10.63 7.90 -2.99
C PRO A 168 10.71 7.71 -4.50
N LYS A 169 9.67 8.12 -5.22
CA LYS A 169 9.56 7.95 -6.69
C LYS A 169 10.70 8.60 -7.48
N GLY A 170 11.35 9.63 -6.93
CA GLY A 170 12.53 10.28 -7.51
C GLY A 170 13.84 9.52 -7.32
N HIS A 171 13.83 8.33 -6.69
CA HIS A 171 15.04 7.52 -6.53
C HIS A 171 15.62 7.15 -7.91
N PRO A 172 16.95 7.25 -8.13
CA PRO A 172 17.58 6.99 -9.42
C PRO A 172 17.28 5.61 -10.02
N TYR A 173 16.97 4.61 -9.18
CA TYR A 173 16.57 3.30 -9.69
C TYR A 173 15.27 3.29 -10.47
N TYR A 174 14.36 4.23 -10.23
CA TYR A 174 13.12 4.32 -11.00
C TYR A 174 13.28 4.99 -12.36
N THR A 175 14.45 5.60 -12.65
CA THR A 175 14.71 6.28 -13.92
C THR A 175 14.62 5.30 -15.11
N ASP A 176 13.82 5.64 -16.12
CA ASP A 176 13.60 4.84 -17.33
C ASP A 176 13.07 3.40 -17.09
N VAL A 177 12.57 3.08 -15.89
CA VAL A 177 11.93 1.79 -15.64
C VAL A 177 10.51 1.83 -16.20
N PRO A 178 10.12 0.95 -17.14
CA PRO A 178 8.75 0.90 -17.62
C PRO A 178 7.82 0.55 -16.46
N GLY A 179 6.70 1.27 -16.32
CA GLY A 179 5.75 1.03 -15.23
C GLY A 179 5.19 -0.40 -15.20
N SER A 180 5.18 -1.11 -16.34
CA SER A 180 4.83 -2.54 -16.41
C SER A 180 5.81 -3.42 -15.65
N GLU A 181 7.11 -3.12 -15.64
CA GLU A 181 8.10 -3.91 -14.91
C GLU A 181 7.84 -3.86 -13.40
N ILE A 182 7.57 -2.66 -12.88
CA ILE A 182 7.22 -2.47 -11.46
C ILE A 182 5.93 -3.21 -11.11
N ARG A 183 4.86 -3.05 -11.92
CA ARG A 183 3.58 -3.72 -11.66
C ARG A 183 3.70 -5.24 -11.66
N ARG A 184 4.38 -5.79 -12.66
CA ARG A 184 4.59 -7.25 -12.75
C ARG A 184 5.36 -7.75 -11.54
N ALA A 185 6.46 -7.11 -11.16
CA ALA A 185 7.26 -7.55 -10.03
C ALA A 185 6.46 -7.66 -8.71
N ILE A 186 5.59 -6.70 -8.42
CA ILE A 186 4.72 -6.74 -7.23
C ILE A 186 3.64 -7.84 -7.34
N ALA A 187 3.18 -8.15 -8.55
CA ALA A 187 2.24 -9.26 -8.78
C ALA A 187 2.89 -10.66 -8.73
N TYR A 188 4.23 -10.74 -8.77
CA TYR A 188 5.00 -11.99 -8.62
C TYR A 188 5.53 -12.21 -7.21
N LEU A 189 5.03 -11.46 -6.23
CA LEU A 189 5.43 -11.66 -4.84
C LEU A 189 5.18 -13.10 -4.39
N PRO A 190 6.15 -13.73 -3.68
CA PRO A 190 5.89 -14.98 -3.00
C PRO A 190 4.64 -14.83 -2.11
N PRO A 191 3.71 -15.80 -2.10
CA PRO A 191 2.45 -15.68 -1.37
C PRO A 191 2.61 -15.21 0.08
N GLU A 192 3.61 -15.71 0.80
CA GLU A 192 3.92 -15.34 2.18
C GLU A 192 4.24 -13.84 2.38
N ASN A 193 4.68 -13.16 1.33
CA ASN A 193 5.00 -11.73 1.32
C ASN A 193 3.95 -10.89 0.58
N ALA A 194 3.01 -11.54 -0.09
CA ALA A 194 1.97 -10.91 -0.90
C ALA A 194 0.74 -10.55 -0.06
N TYR A 195 0.58 -11.15 1.11
CA TYR A 195 -0.58 -10.94 1.99
C TYR A 195 -0.18 -10.35 3.35
N LEU A 196 -1.06 -9.51 3.87
CA LEU A 196 -1.09 -9.10 5.26
C LEU A 196 -2.24 -9.83 5.93
N ASP A 197 -1.89 -10.88 6.67
CA ASP A 197 -2.86 -11.71 7.35
C ASP A 197 -3.35 -11.03 8.62
N ARG A 198 -4.67 -10.94 8.76
CA ARG A 198 -5.32 -10.38 9.94
C ARG A 198 -6.47 -11.27 10.36
N HIS A 199 -6.94 -11.07 11.58
CA HIS A 199 -8.16 -11.70 12.06
C HIS A 199 -9.18 -10.61 12.37
N LEU A 200 -10.40 -10.77 11.85
CA LEU A 200 -11.54 -9.96 12.26
C LEU A 200 -12.28 -10.71 13.36
N ASP A 201 -12.45 -10.05 14.51
CA ASP A 201 -13.28 -10.55 15.59
C ASP A 201 -14.74 -10.19 15.33
N ILE A 202 -15.53 -11.22 15.01
CA ILE A 202 -16.95 -11.10 14.73
C ILE A 202 -17.71 -11.85 15.82
N SER A 203 -18.08 -11.13 16.88
CA SER A 203 -18.83 -11.68 18.03
C SER A 203 -18.13 -12.89 18.68
N GLY A 204 -16.81 -12.81 18.87
CA GLY A 204 -15.98 -13.87 19.45
C GLY A 204 -15.46 -14.89 18.43
N ARG A 205 -15.88 -14.80 17.17
CA ARG A 205 -15.39 -15.62 16.06
C ARG A 205 -14.24 -14.91 15.37
N GLN A 206 -13.05 -15.50 15.40
CA GLN A 206 -11.88 -15.00 14.68
C GLN A 206 -11.93 -15.48 13.22
N VAL A 207 -12.12 -14.55 12.29
CA VAL A 207 -12.15 -14.85 10.86
C VAL A 207 -10.85 -14.42 10.21
N PRO A 208 -10.05 -15.33 9.63
CA PRO A 208 -8.86 -14.97 8.88
C PRO A 208 -9.21 -14.13 7.65
N VAL A 209 -8.50 -13.03 7.48
CA VAL A 209 -8.58 -12.13 6.33
C VAL A 209 -7.19 -11.95 5.74
N HIS A 210 -7.00 -12.45 4.52
CA HIS A 210 -5.78 -12.35 3.75
C HIS A 210 -5.85 -11.10 2.87
N GLN A 211 -5.24 -9.99 3.32
CA GLN A 211 -5.25 -8.75 2.55
C GLN A 211 -4.07 -8.72 1.58
N HIS A 212 -4.30 -8.83 0.28
CA HIS A 212 -3.20 -8.70 -0.68
C HIS A 212 -2.58 -7.31 -0.61
N VAL A 213 -1.25 -7.20 -0.69
CA VAL A 213 -0.55 -5.92 -0.55
C VAL A 213 -0.97 -4.92 -1.62
N MET A 214 -1.30 -5.38 -2.83
CA MET A 214 -1.84 -4.56 -3.92
C MET A 214 -3.36 -4.32 -3.88
N HIS A 215 -4.07 -4.65 -2.80
CA HIS A 215 -5.47 -4.24 -2.67
C HIS A 215 -5.56 -2.70 -2.63
N GLY A 216 -6.56 -2.12 -3.29
CA GLY A 216 -6.72 -0.67 -3.40
C GLY A 216 -6.73 0.01 -2.03
N SER A 217 -5.74 0.86 -1.73
CA SER A 217 -5.60 1.48 -0.40
C SER A 217 -6.78 2.38 -0.04
N ASP A 218 -7.38 3.02 -1.04
CA ASP A 218 -8.50 3.94 -0.88
C ASP A 218 -9.83 3.18 -0.68
N GLU A 219 -9.93 1.97 -1.23
CA GLU A 219 -11.10 1.10 -1.13
C GLU A 219 -11.06 0.25 0.15
N LEU A 220 -9.86 -0.09 0.63
CA LEU A 220 -9.63 -0.99 1.75
C LEU A 220 -10.48 -0.67 3.00
N PRO A 221 -10.58 0.57 3.51
CA PRO A 221 -11.40 0.85 4.69
C PRO A 221 -12.88 0.50 4.46
N GLY A 222 -13.38 0.73 3.25
CA GLY A 222 -14.76 0.40 2.91
C GLY A 222 -15.00 -1.07 2.67
N ASN A 223 -14.06 -1.73 2.00
CA ASN A 223 -14.13 -3.16 1.77
C ASN A 223 -14.07 -3.93 3.10
N LEU A 224 -13.25 -3.49 4.06
CA LEU A 224 -13.22 -4.05 5.41
C LEU A 224 -14.52 -3.82 6.19
N GLU A 225 -15.14 -2.65 6.05
CA GLU A 225 -16.43 -2.36 6.69
C GLU A 225 -17.54 -3.27 6.14
N VAL A 226 -17.68 -3.33 4.81
CA VAL A 226 -18.65 -4.21 4.13
C VAL A 226 -18.41 -5.67 4.50
N LEU A 227 -17.15 -6.12 4.47
CA LEU A 227 -16.77 -7.47 4.86
C LEU A 227 -17.12 -7.76 6.31
N SER A 228 -16.83 -6.86 7.24
CA SER A 228 -17.14 -7.04 8.66
C SER A 228 -18.63 -7.26 8.90
N ASP A 229 -19.49 -6.48 8.23
CA ASP A 229 -20.94 -6.65 8.38
C ASP A 229 -21.43 -7.92 7.70
N LEU A 230 -20.93 -8.22 6.50
CA LEU A 230 -21.23 -9.46 5.80
C LEU A 230 -20.91 -10.67 6.68
N LEU A 231 -19.76 -10.68 7.35
CA LEU A 231 -19.33 -11.78 8.22
C LEU A 231 -20.22 -11.94 9.47
N ARG A 232 -20.91 -10.89 9.93
CA ARG A 232 -21.92 -11.00 11.01
C ARG A 232 -23.18 -11.70 10.53
N LEU A 233 -23.56 -11.44 9.29
CA LEU A 233 -24.78 -11.96 8.66
C LEU A 233 -24.61 -13.37 8.10
N LYS A 234 -23.39 -13.68 7.65
CA LYS A 234 -23.03 -14.90 6.93
C LYS A 234 -21.94 -15.66 7.68
N SER A 235 -22.35 -16.32 8.77
CA SER A 235 -21.46 -17.13 9.61
C SER A 235 -20.79 -18.30 8.87
N GLU A 236 -21.37 -18.71 7.73
CA GLU A 236 -20.83 -19.72 6.84
C GLU A 236 -19.55 -19.27 6.11
N ILE A 237 -19.25 -17.97 6.06
CA ILE A 237 -17.98 -17.46 5.52
C ILE A 237 -16.90 -17.67 6.57
N THR A 238 -15.93 -18.53 6.26
CA THR A 238 -14.87 -18.95 7.21
C THR A 238 -13.55 -18.23 7.00
N GLU A 239 -13.34 -17.62 5.83
CA GLU A 239 -12.09 -16.99 5.41
C GLU A 239 -12.40 -15.98 4.31
N ALA A 240 -11.64 -14.90 4.24
CA ALA A 240 -11.77 -13.90 3.17
C ALA A 240 -10.40 -13.48 2.65
N SER A 241 -10.28 -13.33 1.34
CA SER A 241 -9.08 -12.82 0.67
C SER A 241 -9.43 -11.55 -0.08
N LEU A 242 -8.85 -10.41 0.33
CA LEU A 242 -9.01 -9.14 -0.38
C LEU A 242 -8.02 -9.11 -1.55
N LEU A 243 -8.53 -8.94 -2.76
CA LEU A 243 -7.79 -9.21 -3.99
C LEU A 243 -6.92 -8.02 -4.44
N PRO A 244 -5.84 -8.26 -5.19
CA PRO A 244 -5.05 -7.18 -5.78
C PRO A 244 -5.84 -6.36 -6.82
N ASP A 245 -5.59 -5.05 -6.86
CA ASP A 245 -5.95 -4.22 -8.01
C ASP A 245 -4.89 -4.39 -9.12
N ILE A 246 -5.20 -5.26 -10.08
CA ILE A 246 -4.31 -5.57 -11.21
C ILE A 246 -4.71 -4.74 -12.42
N HIS A 247 -3.75 -3.96 -12.93
CA HIS A 247 -3.92 -3.17 -14.14
C HIS A 247 -4.31 -4.05 -15.33
N TYR A 248 -5.24 -3.60 -16.18
CA TYR A 248 -5.81 -4.41 -17.27
C TYR A 248 -4.77 -4.99 -18.26
N LYS A 249 -3.67 -4.27 -18.51
CA LYS A 249 -2.55 -4.75 -19.35
C LYS A 249 -1.82 -5.98 -18.79
N ASP A 250 -1.98 -6.24 -17.51
CA ASP A 250 -1.32 -7.32 -16.77
C ASP A 250 -2.37 -8.37 -16.31
N ALA A 251 -3.51 -8.46 -17.03
CA ALA A 251 -4.64 -9.33 -16.69
C ALA A 251 -4.31 -10.83 -16.71
N ASP A 252 -3.22 -11.23 -17.37
CA ASP A 252 -2.67 -12.59 -17.37
C ASP A 252 -2.21 -13.04 -15.98
N LEU A 253 -1.97 -12.10 -15.06
CA LEU A 253 -1.57 -12.40 -13.68
C LEU A 253 -2.77 -12.71 -12.76
N LYS A 254 -3.97 -12.27 -13.14
CA LYS A 254 -5.18 -12.40 -12.31
C LYS A 254 -5.51 -13.84 -11.91
N PRO A 255 -5.43 -14.87 -12.78
CA PRO A 255 -5.81 -16.23 -12.40
C PRO A 255 -5.11 -16.80 -11.16
N LYS A 256 -3.95 -16.26 -10.75
CA LYS A 256 -3.24 -16.66 -9.53
C LYS A 256 -4.00 -16.33 -8.23
N PHE A 257 -4.91 -15.35 -8.28
CA PHE A 257 -5.58 -14.80 -7.10
C PHE A 257 -7.06 -15.22 -7.01
N TYR A 258 -7.56 -15.96 -8.01
CA TYR A 258 -8.95 -16.37 -8.13
C TYR A 258 -9.04 -17.90 -8.06
N PRO A 259 -10.21 -18.47 -7.75
CA PRO A 259 -10.38 -19.93 -7.77
C PRO A 259 -10.04 -20.51 -9.15
N GLU A 260 -9.36 -21.67 -9.21
CA GLU A 260 -8.77 -22.24 -10.45
C GLU A 260 -9.74 -22.34 -11.65
N ASN A 261 -11.03 -22.58 -11.39
CA ASN A 261 -12.05 -22.76 -12.42
C ASN A 261 -13.01 -21.58 -12.56
N TRP A 262 -12.68 -20.44 -11.95
CA TRP A 262 -13.50 -19.24 -12.04
C TRP A 262 -13.32 -18.54 -13.39
N LYS A 263 -14.42 -18.09 -14.01
CA LYS A 263 -14.41 -17.42 -15.30
C LYS A 263 -14.58 -15.92 -15.10
N PHE A 264 -13.61 -15.14 -15.58
CA PHE A 264 -13.67 -13.68 -15.55
C PHE A 264 -14.80 -13.18 -16.46
N HIS A 265 -15.75 -12.43 -15.88
CA HIS A 265 -16.82 -11.76 -16.64
C HIS A 265 -16.23 -10.64 -17.51
N ASN A 266 -15.33 -9.83 -16.94
CA ASN A 266 -14.51 -8.86 -17.67
C ASN A 266 -13.04 -8.92 -17.20
N LYS A 267 -12.13 -9.29 -18.11
CA LYS A 267 -10.69 -9.41 -17.81
C LYS A 267 -10.02 -8.09 -17.44
N ASP A 268 -10.61 -6.95 -17.81
CA ASP A 268 -10.07 -5.63 -17.49
C ASP A 268 -10.47 -5.15 -16.09
N LYS A 269 -11.35 -5.88 -15.40
CA LYS A 269 -11.91 -5.53 -14.08
C LYS A 269 -11.39 -6.44 -12.97
N ASN A 270 -11.43 -5.96 -11.73
CA ASN A 270 -10.95 -6.67 -10.56
C ASN A 270 -12.11 -6.85 -9.58
N ALA A 271 -12.34 -8.07 -9.09
CA ALA A 271 -13.20 -8.26 -7.94
C ALA A 271 -12.51 -7.76 -6.67
N ASP A 272 -13.30 -7.44 -5.65
CA ASP A 272 -12.78 -6.94 -4.37
C ASP A 272 -12.29 -8.09 -3.48
N ALA A 273 -12.99 -9.22 -3.49
CA ALA A 273 -12.71 -10.32 -2.58
C ALA A 273 -13.02 -11.72 -3.14
N VAL A 274 -12.33 -12.72 -2.61
CA VAL A 274 -12.75 -14.13 -2.62
C VAL A 274 -13.12 -14.54 -1.20
N LEU A 275 -14.34 -15.03 -1.01
CA LEU A 275 -14.86 -15.45 0.29
C LEU A 275 -15.03 -16.97 0.30
N LYS A 276 -14.48 -17.64 1.30
CA LYS A 276 -14.62 -19.08 1.48
C LYS A 276 -15.87 -19.39 2.26
N VAL A 277 -16.85 -19.99 1.58
CA VAL A 277 -18.16 -20.32 2.13
C VAL A 277 -18.23 -21.82 2.40
N GLY A 278 -18.38 -22.19 3.67
CA GLY A 278 -18.36 -23.59 4.09
C GLY A 278 -17.04 -24.30 3.71
N LYS A 279 -17.13 -25.56 3.25
CA LYS A 279 -15.95 -26.43 3.03
C LYS A 279 -15.35 -26.39 1.62
N LYS A 280 -16.12 -25.97 0.61
CA LYS A 280 -15.69 -26.10 -0.81
C LYS A 280 -16.12 -24.95 -1.73
N GLU A 281 -16.91 -24.00 -1.24
CA GLU A 281 -17.45 -22.94 -2.07
C GLU A 281 -16.62 -21.66 -1.92
N HIS A 282 -16.39 -20.97 -3.03
CA HIS A 282 -15.72 -19.68 -3.06
C HIS A 282 -16.63 -18.67 -3.77
N TRP A 283 -16.93 -17.58 -3.09
CA TRP A 283 -17.65 -16.46 -3.67
C TRP A 283 -16.65 -15.41 -4.12
N VAL A 284 -16.58 -15.17 -5.43
CA VAL A 284 -15.90 -14.00 -5.96
C VAL A 284 -16.87 -12.83 -5.85
N ALA A 285 -16.52 -11.83 -5.05
CA ALA A 285 -17.42 -10.77 -4.64
C ALA A 285 -16.88 -9.36 -4.96
N ASP A 286 -17.78 -8.47 -5.36
CA ASP A 286 -17.56 -7.03 -5.50
C ASP A 286 -18.32 -6.32 -4.36
N PHE A 287 -17.62 -5.43 -3.67
CA PHE A 287 -18.11 -4.68 -2.52
C PHE A 287 -18.40 -3.24 -2.92
N LYS A 288 -19.53 -2.70 -2.44
CA LYS A 288 -19.89 -1.30 -2.66
C LYS A 288 -20.49 -0.69 -1.40
N ARG A 289 -20.15 0.57 -1.14
CA ARG A 289 -20.85 1.43 -0.19
C ARG A 289 -21.62 2.49 -0.96
N LEU A 290 -22.92 2.58 -0.73
CA LEU A 290 -23.78 3.57 -1.36
C LEU A 290 -24.26 4.58 -0.34
N GLN A 291 -24.18 5.86 -0.72
CA GLN A 291 -24.79 6.95 0.02
C GLN A 291 -26.30 6.96 -0.24
N GLY A 292 -27.10 7.02 0.83
CA GLY A 292 -28.55 7.09 0.80
C GLY A 292 -29.26 5.73 0.68
N SER A 293 -30.56 5.79 0.37
CA SER A 293 -31.48 4.64 0.43
C SER A 293 -31.41 3.64 -0.74
N GLY A 294 -30.37 3.70 -1.59
CA GLY A 294 -30.23 2.80 -2.75
C GLY A 294 -30.99 3.20 -4.03
N LYS A 295 -31.44 4.45 -4.17
CA LYS A 295 -32.20 4.95 -5.36
C LYS A 295 -31.49 4.75 -6.72
N HIS A 296 -30.19 4.49 -6.74
CA HIS A 296 -29.40 4.23 -7.95
C HIS A 296 -28.71 2.85 -7.93
N LEU A 297 -29.37 1.82 -7.38
CA LEU A 297 -28.79 0.48 -7.24
C LEU A 297 -28.40 -0.18 -8.57
N ALA A 298 -29.21 -0.02 -9.63
CA ALA A 298 -29.02 -0.74 -10.88
C ALA A 298 -27.65 -0.55 -11.56
N PRO A 299 -27.13 0.69 -11.74
CA PRO A 299 -25.77 0.91 -12.27
C PRO A 299 -24.66 0.27 -11.43
N HIS A 300 -24.84 0.20 -10.11
CA HIS A 300 -23.84 -0.44 -9.23
C HIS A 300 -23.84 -1.95 -9.39
N LEU A 301 -25.02 -2.56 -9.52
CA LEU A 301 -25.14 -4.00 -9.82
C LEU A 301 -24.59 -4.35 -11.20
N GLU A 302 -24.82 -3.52 -12.21
CA GLU A 302 -24.22 -3.72 -13.54
C GLU A 302 -22.70 -3.67 -13.51
N LYS A 303 -22.12 -2.74 -12.74
CA LYS A 303 -20.68 -2.67 -12.54
C LYS A 303 -20.17 -3.91 -11.81
N ALA A 304 -20.78 -4.28 -10.69
CA ALA A 304 -20.41 -5.46 -9.92
C ALA A 304 -20.46 -6.73 -10.77
N ALA A 305 -21.48 -6.87 -11.63
CA ALA A 305 -21.63 -7.99 -12.55
C ALA A 305 -20.48 -8.13 -13.56
N GLN A 306 -19.76 -7.06 -13.88
CA GLN A 306 -18.55 -7.15 -14.73
C GLN A 306 -17.34 -7.69 -13.97
N GLN A 307 -17.34 -7.63 -12.64
CA GLN A 307 -16.16 -7.89 -11.82
C GLN A 307 -16.26 -9.23 -11.08
N ALA A 308 -17.47 -9.65 -10.69
CA ALA A 308 -17.68 -10.71 -9.72
C ALA A 308 -18.99 -11.49 -9.93
N ASP A 309 -19.08 -12.66 -9.28
CA ASP A 309 -20.30 -13.47 -9.21
C ASP A 309 -21.31 -12.91 -8.21
N TYR A 310 -20.83 -12.26 -7.15
CA TYR A 310 -21.65 -11.76 -6.04
C TYR A 310 -21.44 -10.27 -5.86
N ALA A 311 -22.53 -9.52 -5.67
CA ALA A 311 -22.48 -8.12 -5.28
C ALA A 311 -22.87 -7.96 -3.81
N VAL A 312 -22.03 -7.32 -2.99
CA VAL A 312 -22.33 -7.02 -1.58
C VAL A 312 -22.35 -5.51 -1.40
N ILE A 313 -23.52 -4.97 -1.09
CA ILE A 313 -23.78 -3.53 -1.09
C ILE A 313 -24.22 -3.09 0.29
N LYS A 314 -23.42 -2.25 0.94
CA LYS A 314 -23.78 -1.58 2.18
C LYS A 314 -24.40 -0.21 1.91
N LEU A 315 -25.49 0.11 2.60
CA LEU A 315 -26.21 1.38 2.52
C LEU A 315 -25.93 2.25 3.74
N SER A 316 -25.88 3.56 3.54
CA SER A 316 -25.59 4.52 4.61
C SER A 316 -26.82 5.03 5.37
N GLU A 317 -28.05 4.79 4.89
CA GLU A 317 -29.30 5.29 5.49
C GLU A 317 -30.33 4.16 5.65
N THR A 318 -31.20 4.29 6.66
CA THR A 318 -32.25 3.33 7.00
C THR A 318 -33.41 3.37 5.99
N HIS A 319 -33.93 2.20 5.63
CA HIS A 319 -35.04 2.04 4.70
C HIS A 319 -36.38 2.42 5.35
N ASN A 320 -36.96 3.56 5.01
CA ASN A 320 -38.35 3.83 5.39
C ASN A 320 -39.39 3.46 4.31
N GLU A 321 -39.09 3.48 2.99
CA GLU A 321 -40.14 3.27 1.96
C GLU A 321 -39.69 2.55 0.65
N GLY A 322 -38.52 1.89 0.58
CA GLY A 322 -37.90 1.47 -0.71
C GLY A 322 -37.66 -0.03 -0.98
N LEU A 323 -37.91 -0.92 -0.02
CA LEU A 323 -37.45 -2.33 -0.05
C LEU A 323 -37.99 -3.13 -1.25
N PHE A 324 -39.28 -3.01 -1.54
CA PHE A 324 -39.91 -3.72 -2.68
C PHE A 324 -39.35 -3.27 -4.04
N SER A 325 -39.10 -1.96 -4.21
CA SER A 325 -38.54 -1.42 -5.45
C SER A 325 -37.11 -1.90 -5.69
N MET A 326 -36.34 -2.02 -4.61
CA MET A 326 -34.98 -2.57 -4.66
C MET A 326 -34.97 -4.06 -4.96
N GLN A 327 -35.82 -4.85 -4.30
CA GLN A 327 -35.95 -6.29 -4.60
C GLN A 327 -36.31 -6.53 -6.07
N ALA A 328 -37.27 -5.78 -6.61
CA ALA A 328 -37.61 -5.86 -8.04
C ALA A 328 -36.41 -5.50 -8.95
N THR A 329 -35.61 -4.50 -8.56
CA THR A 329 -34.41 -4.12 -9.29
C THR A 329 -33.33 -5.21 -9.23
N ILE A 330 -33.11 -5.80 -8.06
CA ILE A 330 -32.14 -6.89 -7.84
C ILE A 330 -32.54 -8.12 -8.66
N GLN A 331 -33.80 -8.56 -8.55
CA GLN A 331 -34.32 -9.71 -9.28
C GLN A 331 -34.10 -9.54 -10.79
N ARG A 332 -34.49 -8.38 -11.33
CA ARG A 332 -34.24 -8.05 -12.74
C ARG A 332 -32.76 -8.10 -13.10
N LYS A 333 -31.85 -7.67 -12.22
CA LYS A 333 -30.40 -7.70 -12.48
C LYS A 333 -29.79 -9.10 -12.39
N LEU A 334 -30.27 -9.95 -11.48
CA LEU A 334 -29.89 -11.36 -11.44
C LEU A 334 -30.30 -12.10 -12.73
N GLU A 335 -31.44 -11.73 -13.33
CA GLU A 335 -31.90 -12.32 -14.59
C GLU A 335 -31.19 -11.77 -15.84
N THR A 336 -30.67 -10.55 -15.77
CA THR A 336 -30.11 -9.83 -16.94
C THR A 336 -28.58 -9.76 -16.95
N THR A 337 -27.91 -10.31 -15.93
CA THR A 337 -26.46 -10.26 -15.78
C THR A 337 -25.90 -11.62 -15.34
N GLU A 338 -24.57 -11.73 -15.24
CA GLU A 338 -23.89 -12.95 -14.78
C GLU A 338 -23.81 -13.07 -13.25
N LEU A 339 -24.47 -12.17 -12.50
CA LEU A 339 -24.51 -12.25 -11.04
C LEU A 339 -25.25 -13.51 -10.57
N LYS A 340 -24.62 -14.26 -9.67
CA LYS A 340 -25.20 -15.40 -8.96
C LYS A 340 -25.96 -14.99 -7.71
N GLY A 341 -25.63 -13.84 -7.13
CA GLY A 341 -26.28 -13.36 -5.92
C GLY A 341 -26.00 -11.88 -5.62
N VAL A 342 -26.92 -11.27 -4.88
CA VAL A 342 -26.79 -9.90 -4.37
C VAL A 342 -27.13 -9.89 -2.88
N ILE A 343 -26.31 -9.25 -2.08
CA ILE A 343 -26.53 -9.06 -0.65
C ILE A 343 -26.58 -7.55 -0.40
N ILE A 344 -27.69 -7.08 0.15
CA ILE A 344 -27.82 -5.70 0.62
C ILE A 344 -27.63 -5.73 2.14
N ILE A 345 -26.83 -4.80 2.66
CA ILE A 345 -26.62 -4.62 4.09
C ILE A 345 -27.12 -3.22 4.43
N GLY A 346 -28.15 -3.16 5.27
CA GLY A 346 -28.72 -1.93 5.79
C GLY A 346 -27.75 -1.19 6.71
N HIS A 347 -28.06 0.08 6.99
CA HIS A 347 -27.25 0.91 7.89
C HIS A 347 -27.10 0.31 9.30
N ASP A 348 -28.15 -0.35 9.78
CA ASP A 348 -28.22 -1.05 11.06
C ASP A 348 -27.63 -2.47 11.03
N GLY A 349 -27.10 -2.90 9.89
CA GLY A 349 -26.59 -4.25 9.68
C GLY A 349 -27.67 -5.29 9.40
N SER A 350 -28.92 -4.89 9.12
CA SER A 350 -29.96 -5.78 8.59
C SER A 350 -29.68 -6.18 7.13
N THR A 351 -30.36 -7.22 6.63
CA THR A 351 -30.24 -7.70 5.24
C THR A 351 -31.56 -7.77 4.51
#